data_AF-A0A4R4T5S5-F1
#
_entry.id   AF-A0A4R4T5S5-F1
#
_cell.length_a   1.000
_cell.length_b   1.000
_cell.length_c   1.000
_cell.angle_alpha   90.00
_cell.angle_beta   90.00
_cell.angle_gamma   90.00
#
_symmetry.space_group_name_H-M   'P 1'
#
loop_
_entity.id
_entity.type
_entity.pdbx_description
1 polymer ?
#
loop_
_entity_poly.entity_id
_entity_poly.type
_entity_poly.pdbx_seq_one_letter_code
_entity_poly.pdbx_strand_id
1 'polypeptide(L)' 'MTRNETDGADAVCAGDHCVTCSDEAVPVRILRIGHDGLADVDTGDGRVEQVSVALVDAVAGDTVLVHAKEAIGVVR' A
#
# COMPACT_ATOMS: atom_id res chain seq x y z
N MET A 1 42.62 -10.33 -6.29
CA MET A 1 41.71 -10.28 -5.12
C MET A 1 41.84 -8.92 -4.47
N THR A 2 41.47 -7.85 -5.18
CA THR A 2 41.58 -6.48 -4.70
C THR A 2 40.17 -6.01 -4.33
N ARG A 3 39.88 -5.99 -3.03
CA ARG A 3 38.75 -5.22 -2.50
C ARG A 3 39.03 -3.75 -2.81
N ASN A 4 38.27 -3.17 -3.73
CA ASN A 4 38.36 -1.74 -4.01
C ASN A 4 37.37 -1.02 -3.10
N GLU A 5 37.88 -0.57 -1.96
CA GLU A 5 37.18 0.32 -1.05
C GLU A 5 37.21 1.72 -1.69
N THR A 6 36.19 2.03 -2.47
CA THR A 6 35.86 3.41 -2.85
C THR A 6 34.56 3.75 -2.17
N ASP A 7 34.72 4.46 -1.06
CA ASP A 7 33.78 5.37 -0.42
C ASP A 7 32.61 5.80 -1.32
N GLY A 8 31.46 5.18 -1.11
CA GLY A 8 30.17 5.53 -1.71
C GLY A 8 29.14 5.85 -0.63
N ALA A 9 29.59 6.49 0.46
CA ALA A 9 28.77 6.81 1.62
C ALA A 9 27.99 8.15 1.49
N ASP A 10 27.66 8.58 0.27
CA ASP A 10 26.86 9.79 0.02
C ASP A 10 25.91 9.68 -1.19
N ALA A 11 25.30 8.50 -1.39
CA ALA A 11 24.20 8.33 -2.35
C ALA A 11 23.01 7.60 -1.72
N VAL A 12 22.74 7.88 -0.44
CA VAL A 12 21.70 7.14 0.30
C VAL A 12 20.28 7.47 -0.20
N CYS A 13 20.07 8.60 -0.88
CA CYS A 13 18.85 8.87 -1.65
C CYS A 13 19.12 9.88 -2.78
N ALA A 14 19.55 9.41 -3.95
CA ALA A 14 19.79 10.27 -5.13
C ALA A 14 18.66 10.18 -6.20
N GLY A 15 17.43 9.88 -5.76
CA GLY A 15 16.21 9.89 -6.59
C GLY A 15 15.00 10.18 -5.71
N ASP A 16 13.88 10.64 -6.28
CA ASP A 16 12.69 11.12 -5.54
C ASP A 16 12.12 10.13 -4.50
N HIS A 17 12.45 8.84 -4.51
CA HIS A 17 11.99 7.86 -3.51
C HIS A 17 12.99 6.73 -3.24
N CYS A 18 13.17 6.38 -1.96
CA CYS A 18 13.94 5.22 -1.46
C CYS A 18 13.02 4.07 -0.98
N VAL A 19 13.55 2.86 -0.76
CA VAL A 19 12.80 1.59 -0.52
C VAL A 19 12.06 1.49 0.82
N THR A 20 12.40 2.30 1.82
CA THR A 20 11.58 2.56 3.03
C THR A 20 10.69 3.80 2.86
N CYS A 21 10.79 4.44 1.71
CA CYS A 21 10.19 5.73 1.44
C CYS A 21 9.06 5.63 0.42
N SER A 22 8.83 4.49 -0.26
CA SER A 22 7.58 4.23 -0.99
C SER A 22 6.88 2.96 -0.50
N ASP A 23 6.66 2.93 0.81
CA ASP A 23 5.72 2.05 1.53
C ASP A 23 4.40 2.81 1.78
N GLU A 24 3.99 3.66 0.84
CA GLU A 24 2.82 4.50 1.04
C GLU A 24 1.55 3.66 0.97
N ALA A 25 0.80 3.67 2.07
CA ALA A 25 -0.51 3.06 2.11
C ALA A 25 -1.54 4.08 1.59
N VAL A 26 -2.29 3.68 0.57
CA VAL A 26 -3.27 4.57 -0.08
C VAL A 26 -4.63 4.39 0.59
N PRO A 27 -5.29 5.48 1.02
CA PRO A 27 -6.66 5.41 1.51
C PRO A 27 -7.61 5.15 0.35
N VAL A 28 -8.42 4.10 0.46
CA VAL A 28 -9.43 3.73 -0.54
C VAL A 28 -10.76 3.47 0.16
N ARG A 29 -11.87 3.67 -0.55
CA ARG A 29 -13.20 3.47 0.01
C ARG A 29 -13.76 2.10 -0.39
N ILE A 30 -14.23 1.32 0.57
CA ILE A 30 -14.87 0.03 0.30
C ILE A 30 -16.27 0.26 -0.28
N LEU A 31 -16.52 -0.33 -1.46
CA LEU A 31 -17.82 -0.33 -2.12
C LEU A 31 -18.65 -1.55 -1.73
N ARG A 32 -18.02 -2.73 -1.72
CA ARG A 32 -18.65 -3.99 -1.28
C ARG A 32 -17.59 -4.99 -0.81
N ILE A 33 -18.00 -5.92 0.06
CA ILE A 33 -17.17 -7.02 0.53
C ILE A 33 -17.68 -8.34 -0.05
N GLY A 34 -16.77 -9.12 -0.62
CA GLY A 34 -16.98 -10.47 -1.11
C GLY A 34 -16.92 -11.51 0.00
N HIS A 35 -17.37 -12.74 -0.31
CA HIS A 35 -17.40 -13.84 0.65
C HIS A 35 -16.02 -14.53 0.84
N ASP A 36 -15.03 -14.12 0.06
CA ASP A 36 -13.67 -14.65 -0.03
C ASP A 36 -12.64 -13.81 0.75
N GLY A 37 -13.08 -12.80 1.50
CA GLY A 37 -12.19 -11.86 2.19
C GLY A 37 -11.57 -10.82 1.26
N LEU A 38 -12.12 -10.66 0.05
CA LEU A 38 -11.77 -9.59 -0.88
C LEU A 38 -12.86 -8.51 -0.89
N ALA A 39 -12.48 -7.28 -1.17
CA ALA A 39 -13.38 -6.13 -1.26
C ALA A 39 -13.14 -5.36 -2.56
N ASP A 40 -14.22 -4.89 -3.17
CA ASP A 40 -14.14 -3.91 -4.24
C ASP A 40 -14.00 -2.53 -3.60
N VAL A 41 -13.00 -1.78 -4.03
CA VAL A 41 -12.69 -0.45 -3.50
C VAL A 41 -12.65 0.59 -4.61
N ASP A 42 -13.04 1.82 -4.29
CA ASP A 42 -12.82 3.00 -5.12
C ASP A 42 -11.51 3.67 -4.70
N THR A 43 -10.59 3.79 -5.64
CA THR A 43 -9.27 4.42 -5.48
C THR A 43 -9.29 5.93 -5.72
N GLY A 44 -10.45 6.52 -6.06
CA GLY A 44 -10.65 7.96 -6.25
C GLY A 44 -10.41 8.46 -7.67
N ASP A 45 -9.87 7.65 -8.56
CA ASP A 45 -9.72 7.92 -9.99
C ASP A 45 -10.86 7.32 -10.86
N GLY A 46 -11.95 6.90 -10.20
CA GLY A 46 -13.12 6.29 -10.85
C GLY A 46 -12.90 4.84 -11.28
N ARG A 47 -11.83 4.20 -10.80
CA ARG A 47 -11.56 2.78 -10.97
C ARG A 47 -12.02 2.00 -9.74
N VAL A 48 -12.45 0.77 -9.99
CA VAL A 48 -12.75 -0.19 -8.95
C VAL A 48 -11.67 -1.26 -8.99
N GLU A 49 -10.97 -1.41 -7.87
CA GLU A 49 -9.93 -2.42 -7.69
C GLU A 49 -10.38 -3.44 -6.63
N GLN A 50 -9.83 -4.64 -6.70
CA GLN A 50 -10.05 -5.67 -5.70
C GLN A 50 -8.88 -5.71 -4.71
N VAL A 51 -9.19 -5.62 -3.43
CA VAL A 51 -8.24 -5.56 -2.31
C VAL A 51 -8.60 -6.62 -1.28
N SER A 52 -7.60 -7.30 -0.72
CA SER A 52 -7.82 -8.20 0.41
C SER A 52 -8.08 -7.42 1.68
N VAL A 53 -9.11 -7.81 2.42
CA VAL A 53 -9.45 -7.27 3.74
C VAL A 53 -9.26 -8.29 4.85
N ALA A 54 -8.55 -9.38 4.59
CA ALA A 54 -8.41 -10.48 5.55
C ALA A 54 -7.73 -10.08 6.89
N LEU A 55 -6.95 -9.00 6.89
CA LEU A 55 -6.20 -8.53 8.08
C LEU A 55 -6.96 -7.50 8.91
N VAL A 56 -8.12 -7.02 8.43
CA VAL A 56 -8.88 -5.95 9.07
C VAL A 56 -10.36 -6.27 9.13
N ASP A 57 -11.03 -5.85 10.20
CA ASP A 57 -12.49 -5.92 10.30
C ASP A 57 -13.07 -4.64 9.70
N ALA A 58 -13.39 -4.69 8.41
CA ALA A 58 -13.91 -3.57 7.63
C ALA A 58 -15.30 -3.88 7.07
N VAL A 59 -16.10 -2.84 6.84
CA VAL A 59 -17.44 -2.94 6.23
C VAL A 59 -17.58 -2.06 5.00
N ALA A 60 -18.62 -2.29 4.19
CA ALA A 60 -18.92 -1.43 3.07
C ALA A 60 -19.16 0.02 3.52
N GLY A 61 -18.50 0.96 2.86
CA GLY A 61 -18.50 2.37 3.21
C GLY A 61 -17.30 2.83 4.04
N ASP A 62 -16.53 1.92 4.64
CA ASP A 62 -15.30 2.26 5.35
C ASP A 62 -14.22 2.74 4.39
N THR A 63 -13.31 3.57 4.91
CA THR A 63 -12.04 3.88 4.26
C THR A 63 -10.95 3.03 4.87
N VAL A 64 -10.15 2.37 4.04
CA VAL A 64 -9.04 1.52 4.48
C VAL A 64 -7.73 1.95 3.84
N LEU A 65 -6.63 1.76 4.57
CA LEU A 65 -5.28 1.96 4.07
C LEU A 65 -4.83 0.67 3.38
N VAL A 66 -4.41 0.79 2.12
CA VAL A 66 -4.00 -0.34 1.30
C VAL A 66 -2.54 -0.21 0.93
N HIS A 67 -1.79 -1.26 1.20
CA HIS A 67 -0.43 -1.43 0.74
C HIS A 67 -0.32 -2.79 0.04
N ALA A 68 0.27 -2.82 -1.16
CA ALA A 68 0.45 -4.05 -1.92
C ALA A 68 -0.84 -4.88 -2.11
N LYS A 69 -2.00 -4.22 -2.31
CA LYS A 69 -3.35 -4.82 -2.42
C LYS A 69 -3.89 -5.50 -1.16
N GLU A 70 -3.25 -5.25 -0.03
CA GLU A 70 -3.71 -5.70 1.29
C GLU A 70 -4.19 -4.50 2.11
N ALA A 71 -5.38 -4.59 2.68
CA ALA A 71 -5.84 -3.62 3.66
C ALA A 71 -5.11 -3.86 4.99
N ILE A 72 -4.37 -2.85 5.43
CA ILE A 72 -3.53 -2.92 6.64
C ILE A 72 -4.09 -2.10 7.81
N GLY A 73 -5.13 -1.30 7.58
CA GLY A 73 -5.81 -0.53 8.62
C GLY A 73 -7.11 0.12 8.15
N VAL A 74 -8.02 0.37 9.10
CA VAL A 74 -9.27 1.12 8.87
C VAL A 74 -9.09 2.54 9.37
N VAL A 75 -9.52 3.52 8.58
CA VAL A 75 -9.53 4.94 8.92
C VAL A 75 -10.96 5.33 9.30
N ARG A 76 -11.17 5.76 10.54
CA ARG A 76 -12.47 6.22 11.07
C ARG A 76 -12.46 7.73 11.32
#